data_AF-A0A2M9P9U5-F1
#
_entry.id   AF-A0A2M9P9U5-F1
#
_cell.length_a   1.000
_cell.length_b   1.000
_cell.length_c   1.000
_cell.angle_alpha   90.00
_cell.angle_beta   90.00
_cell.angle_gamma   90.00
#
_symmetry.space_group_name_H-M   'P 1'
#
loop_
_entity.id
_entity.type
_entity.pdbx_description
1 polymer ?
#
loop_
_entity_poly.entity_id
_entity_poly.type
_entity_poly.pdbx_seq_one_letter_code
_entity_poly.pdbx_strand_id
1 'polypeptide(L)'
;MTSPPYLRSRLRRGRWFHTYRRGDKEISLKAHGLHPTDPRVFAAYCAEHVRWEEKAASATAPKGGTFAWAVDLYQASDGWKTKLEASTKQNREAIYRRYLKAQGDRPLATITRDDLEAALLAKGGHAAANELKALKPVFAFVHRLKLIPTNPAAGLKLDRPGGEGFPTADAEDIERFQQRWPIGTTERLAFDLAILTG
;
A
#
# COMPACT_ATOMS: atom_id res chain seq x y z
N MET A 1 -11.84 12.85 -29.39
CA MET A 1 -10.67 11.98 -29.14
C MET A 1 -10.27 12.13 -27.69
N THR A 2 -10.41 11.06 -26.91
CA THR A 2 -10.05 11.05 -25.48
C THR A 2 -8.54 11.11 -25.32
N SER A 3 -8.03 11.95 -24.42
CA SER A 3 -6.58 12.02 -24.16
C SER A 3 -6.09 10.65 -23.66
N PRO A 4 -4.95 10.13 -24.16
CA PRO A 4 -4.41 8.87 -23.67
C PRO A 4 -4.08 8.95 -22.16
N PRO A 5 -4.21 7.83 -21.43
CA PRO A 5 -3.98 7.80 -19.99
C PRO A 5 -2.53 8.18 -19.69
N TYR A 6 -2.30 8.88 -18.58
CA TYR A 6 -0.98 9.37 -18.11
C TYR A 6 -0.34 10.50 -18.94
N LEU A 7 -0.87 10.84 -20.12
CA LEU A 7 -0.43 12.03 -20.86
C LEU A 7 -1.04 13.29 -20.24
N ARG A 8 -0.20 14.27 -19.90
CA ARG A 8 -0.62 15.61 -19.50
C ARG A 8 -0.04 16.64 -20.46
N SER A 9 -0.91 17.47 -21.00
CA SER A 9 -0.55 18.58 -21.86
C SER A 9 -0.96 19.89 -21.20
N ARG A 10 -0.02 20.84 -21.11
CA ARG A 10 -0.27 22.16 -20.52
C ARG A 10 0.23 23.26 -21.46
N LEU A 11 -0.59 24.28 -21.66
CA LEU A 11 -0.20 25.49 -22.38
C LEU A 11 0.33 26.52 -21.38
N ARG A 12 1.55 27.01 -21.61
CA ARG A 12 2.17 28.05 -20.77
C ARG A 12 2.84 29.09 -21.66
N ARG A 13 2.43 30.36 -21.52
CA ARG A 13 2.97 31.49 -22.30
C ARG A 13 3.02 31.20 -23.80
N GLY A 14 1.93 30.66 -24.35
CA GLY A 14 1.81 30.32 -25.78
C GLY A 14 2.57 29.05 -26.23
N ARG A 15 3.27 28.35 -25.33
CA ARG A 15 4.02 27.13 -25.65
C ARG A 15 3.44 25.91 -24.94
N TRP A 16 3.29 24.81 -25.68
CA TRP A 16 2.84 23.53 -25.14
C TRP A 16 3.95 22.77 -24.42
N PHE A 17 3.61 22.15 -23.29
CA PHE A 17 4.46 21.27 -22.51
C PHE A 17 3.74 19.95 -22.28
N HIS A 18 4.40 18.84 -22.58
CA HIS A 18 3.84 17.50 -22.40
C HIS A 18 4.64 16.70 -21.38
N THR A 19 3.95 16.13 -20.41
CA THR A 19 4.52 15.28 -19.38
C THR A 19 3.78 13.94 -19.32
N TYR A 20 4.53 12.87 -19.04
CA TYR A 20 4.01 11.57 -18.68
C TYR A 20 3.95 11.48 -17.16
N ARG A 21 2.75 11.34 -16.59
CA ARG A 21 2.56 11.28 -15.15
C ARG A 21 1.86 9.98 -14.74
N ARG A 22 2.57 9.15 -13.96
CA ARG A 22 2.05 7.91 -13.37
C ARG A 22 2.43 7.86 -11.90
N GLY A 23 1.43 7.93 -11.02
CA GLY A 23 1.63 8.10 -9.57
C GLY A 23 2.34 9.42 -9.24
N ASP A 24 3.41 9.34 -8.46
CA ASP A 24 4.21 10.50 -8.01
C ASP A 24 5.31 10.91 -8.98
N LYS A 25 5.54 10.14 -10.06
CA LYS A 25 6.57 10.46 -11.05
C LYS A 25 5.97 11.18 -12.25
N GLU A 26 6.59 12.31 -12.59
CA GLU A 26 6.27 13.13 -13.75
C GLU A 26 7.52 13.30 -14.61
N ILE A 27 7.46 12.84 -15.86
CA ILE A 27 8.58 12.82 -16.80
C ILE A 27 8.24 13.74 -17.97
N SER A 28 9.14 14.63 -18.36
CA SER A 28 8.96 15.46 -19.56
C SER A 28 9.12 14.63 -20.82
N LEU A 29 8.15 14.69 -21.72
CA LEU A 29 8.21 14.04 -23.04
C LEU A 29 9.14 14.77 -24.03
N LYS A 30 9.71 15.92 -23.64
CA LYS A 30 10.61 16.77 -24.43
C LYS A 30 10.06 17.23 -25.80
N ALA A 31 8.78 16.96 -26.11
CA ALA A 31 8.06 17.38 -27.31
C ALA A 31 7.51 18.82 -27.19
N HIS A 32 8.30 19.77 -26.66
CA HIS A 32 7.81 21.10 -26.30
C HIS A 32 7.40 21.95 -27.51
N GLY A 33 6.27 22.65 -27.40
CA GLY A 33 5.76 23.57 -28.42
C GLY A 33 4.87 22.92 -29.49
N LEU A 34 4.70 21.60 -29.45
CA LEU A 34 3.82 20.88 -30.37
C LEU A 34 2.37 20.88 -29.85
N HIS A 35 1.40 20.93 -30.75
CA HIS A 35 0.00 20.79 -30.34
C HIS A 35 -0.24 19.38 -29.77
N PRO A 36 -1.12 19.17 -28.77
CA PRO A 36 -1.36 17.85 -28.18
C PRO A 36 -1.82 16.76 -29.16
N THR A 37 -2.36 17.14 -30.32
CA THR A 37 -2.77 16.23 -31.40
C THR A 37 -1.65 15.92 -32.40
N ASP A 38 -0.47 16.50 -32.22
CA ASP A 38 0.68 16.24 -33.08
C ASP A 38 1.16 14.79 -32.90
N PRO A 39 1.35 14.02 -34.00
CA PRO A 39 1.81 12.63 -33.93
C PRO A 39 3.10 12.43 -33.13
N ARG A 40 3.99 13.43 -33.11
CA ARG A 40 5.27 13.36 -32.37
C ARG A 40 5.06 13.36 -30.85
N VAL A 41 4.02 14.03 -30.36
CA VAL A 41 3.63 14.00 -28.95
C VAL A 41 3.13 12.60 -28.58
N PHE A 42 2.31 12.01 -29.44
CA PHE A 42 1.82 10.64 -29.26
C PHE A 42 2.96 9.61 -29.34
N ALA A 43 3.91 9.76 -30.27
CA ALA A 43 5.08 8.89 -30.36
C ALA A 43 5.96 8.97 -29.10
N ALA A 44 6.20 10.17 -28.56
CA ALA A 44 6.93 10.35 -27.30
C ALA A 44 6.18 9.74 -26.11
N TYR A 45 4.85 9.86 -26.09
CA TYR A 45 4.00 9.19 -25.12
C TYR A 45 4.16 7.67 -25.20
N CYS A 46 4.03 7.06 -26.38
CA CYS A 46 4.16 5.63 -26.57
C CYS A 46 5.54 5.11 -26.13
N ALA A 47 6.62 5.82 -26.48
CA ALA A 47 7.97 5.44 -26.08
C ALA A 47 8.14 5.41 -24.55
N GLU A 48 7.64 6.42 -23.84
CA GLU A 48 7.67 6.41 -22.37
C GLU A 48 6.71 5.39 -21.76
N HIS A 49 5.55 5.15 -22.38
CA HIS A 49 4.60 4.14 -21.95
C HIS A 49 5.20 2.72 -22.01
N VAL A 50 5.83 2.37 -23.14
CA VAL A 50 6.54 1.09 -23.32
C VAL A 50 7.67 0.95 -22.31
N ARG A 51 8.50 1.98 -22.09
CA ARG A 51 9.56 1.95 -21.06
C ARG A 51 9.00 1.65 -19.67
N TRP A 52 7.84 2.20 -19.34
CA TRP A 52 7.17 1.94 -18.08
C TRP A 52 6.60 0.52 -17.98
N GLU A 53 6.12 -0.05 -19.08
CA GLU A 53 5.67 -1.44 -19.16
C GLU A 53 6.83 -2.43 -19.07
N GLU A 54 7.90 -2.20 -19.83
CA GLU A 54 9.13 -3.01 -19.80
C GLU A 54 9.79 -2.98 -18.43
N LYS A 55 9.83 -1.82 -17.77
CA LYS A 55 10.34 -1.70 -16.40
C LYS A 55 9.48 -2.45 -15.37
N ALA A 56 8.18 -2.56 -15.60
CA ALA A 56 7.30 -3.35 -14.74
C ALA A 56 7.51 -4.86 -14.99
N ALA A 57 7.75 -5.26 -16.24
CA ALA A 57 8.03 -6.65 -16.62
C ALA A 57 9.44 -7.11 -16.22
N SER A 58 10.42 -6.20 -16.13
CA SER A 58 11.81 -6.52 -15.77
C SER A 58 12.11 -6.52 -14.27
N ALA A 59 11.07 -6.45 -13.42
CA ALA A 59 11.24 -6.76 -12.01
C ALA A 59 11.69 -8.23 -11.89
N THR A 60 12.99 -8.44 -11.71
CA THR A 60 13.61 -9.77 -11.61
C THR A 60 12.80 -10.62 -10.64
N ALA A 61 12.31 -11.76 -11.13
CA ALA A 61 11.59 -12.71 -10.30
C ALA A 61 12.43 -13.02 -9.05
N PRO A 62 11.81 -13.06 -7.85
CA PRO A 62 12.59 -13.26 -6.64
C PRO A 62 13.29 -14.61 -6.66
N LYS A 63 14.52 -14.63 -6.13
CA LYS A 63 15.30 -15.88 -6.05
C LYS A 63 14.54 -16.90 -5.20
N GLY A 64 14.51 -18.15 -5.64
CA GLY A 64 13.89 -19.24 -4.90
C GLY A 64 14.43 -19.34 -3.47
N GLY A 65 13.56 -19.63 -2.51
CA GLY A 65 13.93 -19.76 -1.10
C GLY A 65 14.16 -18.43 -0.36
N THR A 66 13.85 -17.28 -0.95
CA THR A 66 13.92 -15.96 -0.29
C THR A 66 12.58 -15.51 0.30
N PHE A 67 12.61 -14.52 1.18
CA PHE A 67 11.39 -13.91 1.72
C PHE A 67 10.50 -13.31 0.63
N ALA A 68 11.10 -12.66 -0.38
CA ALA A 68 10.35 -12.11 -1.51
C ALA A 68 9.59 -13.20 -2.28
N TRP A 69 10.24 -14.33 -2.51
CA TRP A 69 9.62 -15.48 -3.16
C TRP A 69 8.46 -16.06 -2.33
N ALA A 70 8.59 -16.11 -0.99
CA ALA A 70 7.49 -16.55 -0.13
C ALA A 70 6.27 -15.63 -0.20
N VAL A 71 6.48 -14.31 -0.25
CA VAL A 71 5.39 -13.33 -0.37
C VAL A 71 4.68 -13.52 -1.71
N ASP A 72 5.42 -13.64 -2.81
CA ASP A 72 4.84 -13.85 -4.15
C ASP A 72 4.02 -15.14 -4.20
N LEU A 73 4.55 -16.24 -3.66
CA LEU A 73 3.83 -17.51 -3.56
C LEU A 73 2.55 -17.39 -2.74
N TYR A 74 2.59 -16.68 -1.60
CA TYR A 74 1.41 -16.47 -0.77
C TYR A 74 0.37 -15.58 -1.48
N GLN A 75 0.80 -14.52 -2.16
CA GLN A 75 -0.09 -13.64 -2.93
C GLN A 75 -0.71 -14.33 -4.14
N ALA A 76 -0.03 -15.34 -4.69
CA ALA A 76 -0.57 -16.20 -5.74
C ALA A 76 -1.64 -17.18 -5.23
N SER A 77 -1.70 -17.45 -3.92
CA SER A 77 -2.60 -18.44 -3.32
C SER A 77 -4.05 -17.96 -3.18
N ASP A 78 -4.99 -18.91 -3.14
CA ASP A 78 -6.41 -18.62 -2.90
C ASP A 78 -6.64 -17.93 -1.54
N GLY A 79 -5.84 -18.30 -0.54
CA GLY A 79 -5.91 -17.68 0.79
C GLY A 79 -5.67 -16.18 0.77
N TRP A 80 -4.92 -15.68 -0.22
CA TRP A 80 -4.77 -14.25 -0.47
C TRP A 80 -5.84 -13.73 -1.43
N LYS A 81 -6.00 -14.39 -2.59
CA LYS A 81 -6.83 -13.89 -3.70
C LYS A 81 -8.31 -13.82 -3.34
N THR A 82 -8.85 -14.85 -2.69
CA THR A 82 -10.32 -14.98 -2.50
C THR A 82 -10.75 -14.71 -1.07
N LYS A 83 -9.92 -15.03 -0.07
CA LYS A 83 -10.33 -14.97 1.35
C LYS A 83 -10.08 -13.62 2.04
N LEU A 84 -9.40 -12.67 1.39
CA LEU A 84 -9.10 -11.38 1.98
C LEU A 84 -9.85 -10.24 1.26
N GLU A 85 -10.48 -9.40 2.07
CA GLU A 85 -11.06 -8.14 1.67
C GLU A 85 -10.01 -7.18 1.09
N ALA A 86 -10.44 -6.29 0.19
CA ALA A 86 -9.57 -5.35 -0.50
C ALA A 86 -8.79 -4.44 0.47
N SER A 87 -9.47 -3.93 1.51
CA SER A 87 -8.84 -3.11 2.55
C SER A 87 -7.75 -3.87 3.32
N THR A 88 -7.98 -5.15 3.61
CA THR A 88 -7.00 -5.99 4.31
C THR A 88 -5.79 -6.29 3.42
N LYS A 89 -6.02 -6.54 2.12
CA LYS A 89 -4.94 -6.71 1.13
C LYS A 89 -4.07 -5.46 1.06
N GLN A 90 -4.69 -4.28 0.90
CA GLN A 90 -3.96 -3.00 0.82
C GLN A 90 -3.09 -2.74 2.06
N ASN A 91 -3.65 -2.97 3.25
CA ASN A 91 -2.91 -2.81 4.51
C ASN A 91 -1.72 -3.77 4.61
N ARG A 92 -1.91 -5.04 4.23
CA ARG A 92 -0.83 -6.05 4.24
C ARG A 92 0.22 -5.82 3.16
N GLU A 93 -0.17 -5.38 1.97
CA GLU A 93 0.76 -5.02 0.89
C GLU A 93 1.69 -3.88 1.29
N ALA A 94 1.17 -2.86 1.99
CA ALA A 94 2.00 -1.78 2.51
C ALA A 94 3.05 -2.30 3.51
N ILE A 95 2.70 -3.31 4.31
CA ILE A 95 3.64 -3.99 5.23
C ILE A 95 4.67 -4.80 4.43
N TYR A 96 4.22 -5.65 3.49
CA TYR A 96 5.12 -6.46 2.67
C TYR A 96 6.09 -5.61 1.88
N ARG A 97 5.65 -4.52 1.26
CA ARG A 97 6.53 -3.60 0.53
C ARG A 97 7.71 -3.11 1.37
N ARG A 98 7.49 -2.82 2.66
CA ARG A 98 8.58 -2.42 3.58
C ARG A 98 9.54 -3.57 3.84
N TYR A 99 9.03 -4.76 4.13
CA TYR A 99 9.87 -5.94 4.37
C TYR A 99 10.62 -6.41 3.12
N LEU A 100 9.99 -6.38 1.95
CA LEU A 100 10.61 -6.69 0.67
C LEU A 100 11.77 -5.73 0.38
N LYS A 101 11.58 -4.43 0.65
CA LYS A 101 12.64 -3.43 0.50
C LYS A 101 13.81 -3.65 1.46
N ALA A 102 13.53 -4.04 2.70
CA ALA A 102 14.56 -4.17 3.73
C ALA A 102 15.28 -5.53 3.69
N GLN A 103 14.56 -6.61 3.43
CA GLN A 103 15.03 -7.98 3.62
C GLN A 103 14.39 -8.98 2.64
N GLY A 104 13.93 -8.52 1.47
CA GLY A 104 13.31 -9.38 0.46
C GLY A 104 14.22 -10.53 0.01
N ASP A 105 15.52 -10.28 -0.13
CA ASP A 105 16.51 -11.27 -0.54
C ASP A 105 16.98 -12.19 0.60
N ARG A 106 16.51 -11.98 1.84
CA ARG A 106 16.89 -12.82 2.97
C ARG A 106 16.41 -14.27 2.74
N PRO A 107 17.29 -15.28 2.82
CA PRO A 107 16.88 -16.68 2.68
C PRO A 107 15.92 -17.08 3.80
N LEU A 108 14.83 -17.75 3.46
CA LEU A 108 13.79 -18.19 4.40
C LEU A 108 14.35 -19.07 5.52
N ALA A 109 15.31 -19.94 5.19
CA ALA A 109 15.95 -20.84 6.15
C ALA A 109 16.74 -20.10 7.26
N THR A 110 17.10 -18.82 7.03
CA THR A 110 17.83 -18.00 8.01
C THR A 110 16.92 -17.15 8.88
N ILE A 111 15.61 -17.15 8.63
CA ILE A 111 14.66 -16.36 9.41
C ILE A 111 14.23 -17.19 10.60
N THR A 112 14.73 -16.81 11.79
CA THR A 112 14.41 -17.50 13.03
C THR A 112 13.22 -16.88 13.74
N ARG A 113 12.71 -17.56 14.77
CA ARG A 113 11.71 -17.00 15.67
C ARG A 113 12.25 -15.75 16.38
N ASP A 114 13.48 -15.80 16.87
CA ASP A 114 14.11 -14.74 17.65
C ASP A 114 14.30 -13.47 16.81
N ASP A 115 14.61 -13.61 15.51
CA ASP A 115 14.65 -12.49 14.57
C ASP A 115 13.30 -11.77 14.47
N LEU A 116 12.21 -12.54 14.34
CA LEU A 116 10.87 -11.97 14.27
C LEU A 116 10.49 -11.31 15.58
N GLU A 117 10.77 -11.94 16.70
CA GLU A 117 10.47 -11.40 18.02
C GLU A 117 11.23 -10.10 18.29
N ALA A 118 12.54 -10.06 18.01
CA ALA A 118 13.36 -8.86 18.12
C ALA A 118 12.86 -7.73 17.22
N ALA A 119 12.51 -8.04 15.95
CA ALA A 119 11.97 -7.04 15.02
C ALA A 119 10.62 -6.48 15.49
N LEU A 120 9.74 -7.33 16.01
CA LEU A 120 8.43 -6.94 16.52
C LEU A 120 8.54 -6.13 17.82
N LEU A 121 9.46 -6.51 18.72
CA LEU A 121 9.73 -5.78 19.96
C LEU A 121 10.28 -4.38 19.66
N ALA A 122 11.25 -4.29 18.74
CA ALA A 122 11.80 -3.01 18.29
C ALA A 122 10.74 -2.09 17.67
N LYS A 123 9.69 -2.67 17.06
CA LYS A 123 8.57 -1.92 16.49
C LYS A 123 7.58 -1.43 17.56
N GLY A 124 7.19 -2.33 18.46
CA GLY A 124 6.24 -2.07 19.55
C GLY A 124 4.81 -1.73 19.09
N GLY A 125 3.91 -1.65 20.08
CA GLY A 125 2.57 -1.09 19.91
C GLY A 125 1.69 -1.82 18.88
N HIS A 126 0.68 -1.08 18.37
CA HIS A 126 -0.29 -1.64 17.42
C HIS A 126 0.37 -1.99 16.07
N ALA A 127 1.48 -1.34 15.75
CA ALA A 127 2.26 -1.59 14.55
C ALA A 127 2.84 -3.02 14.56
N ALA A 128 3.48 -3.45 15.65
CA ALA A 128 4.00 -4.81 15.78
C ALA A 128 2.89 -5.86 15.63
N ALA A 129 1.74 -5.64 16.28
CA ALA A 129 0.59 -6.56 16.17
C ALA A 129 0.08 -6.70 14.72
N ASN A 130 0.03 -5.59 13.98
CA ASN A 130 -0.37 -5.60 12.58
C ASN A 130 0.67 -6.26 11.67
N GLU A 131 1.97 -6.07 11.95
CA GLU A 131 3.05 -6.74 11.21
C GLU A 131 3.02 -8.25 11.44
N LEU A 132 2.86 -8.73 12.68
CA LEU A 132 2.71 -10.15 12.97
C LEU A 132 1.48 -10.75 12.27
N LYS A 133 0.33 -10.05 12.26
CA LYS A 133 -0.88 -10.49 11.55
C LYS A 133 -0.66 -10.61 10.04
N ALA A 134 0.20 -9.78 9.45
CA ALA A 134 0.54 -9.83 8.03
C ALA A 134 1.54 -10.96 7.73
N LEU A 135 2.59 -11.12 8.54
CA LEU A 135 3.67 -12.08 8.29
C LEU A 135 3.28 -13.54 8.59
N LYS A 136 2.49 -13.77 9.64
CA LYS A 136 2.08 -15.11 10.09
C LYS A 136 1.47 -15.99 8.97
N PRO A 137 0.53 -15.51 8.13
CA PRO A 137 -0.02 -16.34 7.06
C PRO A 137 1.00 -16.65 5.95
N VAL A 138 1.98 -15.78 5.68
CA VAL A 138 3.05 -16.04 4.70
C VAL A 138 3.89 -17.23 5.16
N PHE A 139 4.40 -17.19 6.39
CA PHE A 139 5.21 -18.29 6.94
C PHE A 139 4.41 -19.58 7.12
N ALA A 140 3.14 -19.49 7.54
CA ALA A 140 2.27 -20.65 7.61
C ALA A 140 2.04 -21.28 6.22
N PHE A 141 1.91 -20.47 5.17
CA PHE A 141 1.71 -20.94 3.80
C PHE A 141 2.95 -21.67 3.27
N VAL A 142 4.14 -21.09 3.39
CA VAL A 142 5.38 -21.73 2.91
C VAL A 142 5.78 -22.95 3.74
N HIS A 143 5.48 -22.96 5.04
CA HIS A 143 5.61 -24.15 5.88
C HIS A 143 4.67 -25.28 5.43
N ARG A 144 3.42 -24.95 5.09
CA ARG A 144 2.47 -25.93 4.55
C ARG A 144 2.94 -26.53 3.21
N LEU A 145 3.66 -25.75 2.41
CA LEU A 145 4.32 -26.22 1.18
C LEU A 145 5.63 -26.98 1.44
N LYS A 146 6.02 -27.18 2.71
CA LYS A 146 7.27 -27.83 3.12
C LYS A 146 8.54 -27.14 2.59
N LEU A 147 8.45 -25.84 2.33
CA LEU A 147 9.60 -25.03 1.87
C LEU A 147 10.52 -24.62 3.02
N ILE A 148 9.98 -24.63 4.24
CA ILE A 148 10.72 -24.46 5.49
C ILE A 148 10.33 -25.57 6.46
N PRO A 149 11.28 -26.06 7.29
CA PRO A 149 11.03 -27.16 8.22
C PRO A 149 10.16 -26.73 9.41
N THR A 150 10.30 -25.48 9.85
CA THR A 150 9.63 -24.94 11.03
C THR A 150 9.08 -23.56 10.69
N ASN A 151 7.85 -23.26 11.12
CA ASN A 151 7.27 -21.93 10.97
C ASN A 151 7.77 -20.98 12.07
N PRO A 152 8.59 -19.96 11.77
CA PRO A 152 9.14 -19.05 12.79
C PRO A 152 8.08 -18.16 13.44
N ALA A 153 6.92 -17.97 12.80
CA ALA A 153 5.79 -17.20 13.32
C ALA A 153 4.77 -18.04 14.12
N ALA A 154 4.99 -19.36 14.23
CA ALA A 154 4.11 -20.24 14.98
C ALA A 154 4.16 -19.93 16.48
N GLY A 155 3.00 -19.78 17.12
CA GLY A 155 2.91 -19.54 18.56
C GLY A 155 3.44 -18.18 19.03
N LEU A 156 3.92 -17.29 18.14
CA LEU A 156 4.22 -15.90 18.51
C LEU A 156 2.92 -15.20 18.90
N LYS A 157 2.93 -14.60 20.09
CA LYS A 157 1.88 -13.75 20.62
C LYS A 157 2.54 -12.43 21.02
N LEU A 158 1.94 -11.33 20.61
CA LEU A 158 2.31 -10.01 21.08
C LEU A 158 1.26 -9.57 22.08
N ASP A 159 1.71 -8.94 23.15
CA ASP A 159 0.81 -8.30 24.08
C ASP A 159 0.01 -7.23 23.35
N ARG A 160 -1.30 -7.21 23.59
CA ARG A 160 -2.15 -6.18 23.02
C ARG A 160 -1.69 -4.86 23.65
N PRO A 161 -1.25 -3.88 22.85
CA PRO A 161 -0.88 -2.58 23.40
C PRO A 161 -2.11 -2.03 24.11
N GLY A 162 -1.95 -1.74 25.40
CA GLY A 162 -2.92 -0.96 26.14
C GLY A 162 -2.98 0.44 25.52
N GLY A 163 -4.18 0.91 25.28
CA GLY A 163 -4.46 2.30 25.00
C GLY A 163 -5.79 2.62 25.66
N GLU A 164 -5.92 3.82 26.21
CA GLU A 164 -7.15 4.30 26.86
C GLU A 164 -8.35 4.39 25.90
N GLY A 165 -8.15 4.04 24.62
CA GLY A 165 -9.14 4.19 23.56
C GLY A 165 -9.29 5.65 23.18
N PHE A 166 -10.40 5.96 22.53
CA PHE A 166 -10.82 7.35 22.37
C PHE A 166 -11.74 7.68 23.54
N PRO A 167 -11.58 8.85 24.19
CA PRO A 167 -12.53 9.32 25.19
C PRO A 167 -13.94 9.30 24.62
N THR A 168 -14.91 8.85 25.42
CA THR A 168 -16.32 8.93 25.04
C THR A 168 -16.75 10.38 25.16
N ALA A 169 -17.29 10.96 24.08
CA ALA A 169 -17.80 12.32 24.09
C ALA A 169 -18.97 12.42 25.07
N ASP A 170 -18.91 13.39 25.99
CA ASP A 170 -19.99 13.68 26.90
C ASP A 170 -20.95 14.73 26.32
N ALA A 171 -22.01 15.07 27.06
CA ALA A 171 -22.99 16.06 26.64
C ALA A 171 -22.36 17.46 26.43
N GLU A 172 -21.32 17.79 27.18
CA GLU A 172 -20.64 19.08 27.09
C GLU A 172 -19.76 19.16 25.84
N ASP A 173 -19.10 18.07 25.47
CA ASP A 173 -18.34 17.94 24.22
C ASP A 173 -19.27 18.03 23.01
N ILE A 174 -20.44 17.38 23.09
CA ILE A 174 -21.50 17.51 22.09
C ILE A 174 -21.92 18.98 21.97
N GLU A 175 -22.25 19.64 23.07
CA GLU A 175 -22.69 21.04 23.06
C GLU A 175 -21.60 21.97 22.48
N ARG A 176 -20.33 21.79 22.89
CA ARG A 176 -19.20 22.55 22.35
C ARG A 176 -19.03 22.35 20.85
N PHE A 177 -19.19 21.12 20.35
CA PHE A 177 -19.16 20.84 18.91
C PHE A 177 -20.31 21.55 18.17
N GLN A 178 -21.51 21.48 18.74
CA GLN A 178 -22.73 22.07 18.21
C GLN A 178 -22.69 23.60 18.17
N GLN A 179 -22.08 24.25 19.17
CA GLN A 179 -21.85 25.70 19.18
C GLN A 179 -20.81 26.11 18.15
N ARG A 180 -19.76 25.29 17.95
CA ARG A 180 -18.72 25.54 16.96
C ARG A 180 -19.23 25.41 15.51
N TRP A 181 -20.13 24.46 15.28
CA TRP A 181 -20.70 24.11 13.98
C TRP A 181 -22.22 24.25 13.99
N PRO A 182 -22.74 25.43 13.59
CA PRO A 182 -24.18 25.69 13.58
C PRO A 182 -24.90 24.86 12.51
N ILE A 183 -26.23 24.78 12.66
CA ILE A 183 -27.13 24.11 11.71
C ILE A 183 -26.95 24.71 10.30
N GLY A 184 -26.88 23.85 9.29
CA GLY A 184 -26.61 24.21 7.90
C GLY A 184 -25.15 24.02 7.46
N THR A 185 -24.25 23.68 8.39
CA THR A 185 -22.88 23.23 8.06
C THR A 185 -22.83 21.74 7.73
N THR A 186 -21.82 21.32 6.96
CA THR A 186 -21.65 19.91 6.58
C THR A 186 -21.23 19.07 7.77
N GLU A 187 -20.40 19.65 8.65
CA GLU A 187 -19.94 19.09 9.91
C GLU A 187 -21.11 18.80 10.85
N ARG A 188 -22.04 19.75 10.99
CA ARG A 188 -23.23 19.58 11.82
C ARG A 188 -24.14 18.48 11.29
N LEU A 189 -24.38 18.46 9.98
CA LEU A 189 -25.17 17.42 9.35
C LEU A 189 -24.58 16.02 9.57
N ALA A 190 -23.27 15.86 9.33
CA ALA A 190 -22.59 14.58 9.51
C ALA A 190 -22.64 14.10 10.97
N PHE A 191 -22.46 15.02 11.92
CA PHE A 191 -22.53 14.73 13.34
C PHE A 191 -23.93 14.33 13.81
N ASP A 192 -24.96 15.09 13.41
CA ASP A 192 -26.34 14.77 13.77
C ASP A 192 -26.77 13.42 13.16
N LEU A 193 -26.35 13.12 11.93
CA LEU A 193 -26.57 11.80 11.33
C LEU A 193 -25.89 10.70 12.17
N ALA A 194 -24.61 10.85 12.51
CA ALA A 194 -23.89 9.85 13.29
C ALA A 194 -24.54 9.56 14.64
N ILE A 195 -25.00 10.58 15.38
CA ILE A 195 -25.62 10.38 16.69
C ILE A 195 -27.04 9.81 16.58
N LEU A 196 -27.82 10.25 15.59
CA LEU A 196 -29.23 9.86 15.48
C LEU A 196 -29.45 8.53 14.76
N THR A 197 -28.52 8.10 13.91
CA THR A 197 -28.67 6.87 13.10
C THR A 197 -27.73 5.72 13.47
N GLY A 198 -26.64 6.00 14.20
CA GLY A 198 -25.62 5.01 14.59
C GLY A 198 -24.56 4.76 13.52
#